data_AF-A0AAW0MA51-F1
#
_entry.id   AF-A0AAW0MA51-F1
#
_cell.length_a   1.000
_cell.length_b   1.000
_cell.length_c   1.000
_cell.angle_alpha   90.00
_cell.angle_beta   90.00
_cell.angle_gamma   90.00
#
_symmetry.space_group_name_H-M   'P 1'
#
loop_
_entity.id
_entity.type
_entity.pdbx_description
1 polymer ?
#
loop_
_entity_poly.entity_id
_entity_poly.type
_entity_poly.pdbx_seq_one_letter_code
_entity_poly.pdbx_strand_id
1 'polypeptide(L)'
;MIMSKFEGFNSLSSLERRSASRYYPFNFVNLGEILMLKSLIMYHLKNFFLVKTEKDREEAMDPGSLGFNTGEPRIQFYFLLGLVYATVTPIILPFIISFFGLAYVVFCHQIINVYNQEYESAAAFWPDVHGRVISALVISQVLLMGLMSTKKAAQSTPFLIALLILTIWFNSEDEEDGEINDDRWENESVIVPTKRQSRRNTPAPSKISGASSPPSLPEAVQELPQP
;
A
#
# COMPACT_ATOMS: atom_id res chain seq x y z
N MET A 1 -6.03 -2.70 10.00
CA MET A 1 -5.87 -4.10 9.53
C MET A 1 -6.83 -5.09 10.20
N ILE A 2 -7.07 -5.05 11.53
CA ILE A 2 -7.98 -5.99 12.20
C ILE A 2 -9.44 -5.85 11.72
N MET A 3 -9.92 -4.61 11.59
CA MET A 3 -11.26 -4.31 11.10
C MET A 3 -11.48 -4.73 9.63
N SER A 4 -10.44 -4.68 8.80
CA SER A 4 -10.51 -5.12 7.40
C SER A 4 -10.46 -6.64 7.23
N LYS A 5 -9.88 -7.39 8.17
CA LYS A 5 -9.92 -8.86 8.16
C LYS A 5 -11.32 -9.41 8.41
N PHE A 6 -12.15 -8.68 9.16
CA PHE A 6 -13.53 -9.08 9.43
C PHE A 6 -14.44 -8.96 8.20
N GLU A 7 -14.05 -8.17 7.19
CA GLU A 7 -14.81 -7.97 5.95
C GLU A 7 -14.64 -9.10 4.92
N GLY A 8 -13.77 -10.09 5.16
CA GLY A 8 -13.72 -11.31 4.33
C GLY A 8 -12.97 -11.18 3.00
N PHE A 9 -11.95 -10.32 2.90
CA PHE A 9 -11.10 -10.25 1.70
C PHE A 9 -10.23 -11.51 1.55
N ASN A 10 -10.21 -12.08 0.35
CA ASN A 10 -9.48 -13.31 0.02
C ASN A 10 -7.98 -13.10 -0.30
N SER A 11 -7.54 -11.86 -0.47
CA SER A 11 -6.14 -11.51 -0.80
C SER A 11 -5.56 -10.47 0.15
N LEU A 12 -4.26 -10.60 0.45
CA LEU A 12 -3.53 -9.63 1.29
C LEU A 12 -3.47 -8.24 0.63
N SER A 13 -3.31 -8.18 -0.70
CA SER A 13 -3.28 -6.93 -1.46
C SER A 13 -4.56 -6.12 -1.32
N SER A 14 -5.73 -6.75 -1.48
CA SER A 14 -7.03 -6.08 -1.33
C SER A 14 -7.27 -5.65 0.12
N LEU A 15 -6.84 -6.47 1.08
CA LEU A 15 -6.94 -6.14 2.50
C LEU A 15 -6.11 -4.91 2.88
N GLU A 16 -4.90 -4.77 2.32
CA GLU A 16 -4.02 -3.63 2.57
C GLU A 16 -4.54 -2.35 1.92
N ARG A 17 -5.01 -2.41 0.66
CA ARG A 17 -5.66 -1.28 -0.02
C ARG A 17 -6.87 -0.76 0.77
N ARG A 18 -7.73 -1.69 1.23
CA ARG A 18 -8.92 -1.37 2.04
C ARG A 18 -8.56 -0.86 3.43
N SER A 19 -7.48 -1.38 4.02
CA SER A 19 -6.96 -0.87 5.29
C SER A 19 -6.46 0.56 5.09
N ALA A 20 -5.61 0.80 4.10
CA ALA A 20 -5.02 2.11 3.80
C ALA A 20 -6.09 3.19 3.58
N SER A 21 -7.14 2.87 2.82
CA SER A 21 -8.31 3.75 2.61
C SER A 21 -8.96 4.21 3.93
N ARG A 22 -9.02 3.34 4.94
CA ARG A 22 -9.64 3.65 6.24
C ARG A 22 -8.71 4.34 7.24
N TYR A 23 -7.39 4.25 7.08
CA TYR A 23 -6.43 4.95 7.95
C TYR A 23 -6.16 6.40 7.54
N TYR A 24 -6.72 6.86 6.41
CA TYR A 24 -6.59 8.22 5.90
C TYR A 24 -6.88 9.33 6.95
N PRO A 25 -7.89 9.23 7.86
CA PRO A 25 -8.12 10.26 8.87
C PRO A 25 -7.29 10.11 10.17
N PHE A 26 -6.50 9.05 10.36
CA PHE A 26 -5.84 8.75 11.65
C PHE A 26 -4.32 8.56 11.49
N ASN A 27 -3.63 9.63 11.06
CA ASN A 27 -2.17 9.66 11.00
C ASN A 27 -1.61 10.56 12.11
N PHE A 28 -1.21 9.97 13.24
CA PHE A 28 -0.36 10.65 14.23
C PHE A 28 0.98 9.91 14.34
N VAL A 29 2.04 10.63 13.96
CA VAL A 29 3.48 10.51 14.31
C VAL A 29 4.05 9.08 14.42
N ASN A 30 4.87 8.70 13.44
CA ASN A 30 6.00 7.77 13.63
C ASN A 30 7.18 8.21 12.74
N LEU A 31 7.98 9.16 13.22
CA LEU A 31 9.22 9.62 12.55
C LEU A 31 10.33 8.55 12.50
N GLY A 32 10.20 7.46 13.27
CA GLY A 32 11.23 6.42 13.42
C GLY A 32 11.23 5.30 12.39
N GLU A 33 10.28 5.26 11.43
CA GLU A 33 10.24 4.19 10.42
C GLU A 33 11.34 4.32 9.35
N ILE A 34 11.83 5.53 9.09
CA ILE A 34 12.81 5.82 8.01
C ILE A 34 14.18 5.18 8.26
N LEU A 35 14.57 4.95 9.52
CA LEU A 35 15.85 4.32 9.87
C LEU A 35 15.73 2.82 10.19
N MET A 36 14.55 2.20 9.99
CA MET A 36 14.28 0.82 10.44
C MET A 36 14.66 0.56 11.91
N LEU A 37 14.68 1.59 12.76
CA LEU A 37 15.11 1.47 14.16
C LEU A 37 14.32 0.34 14.85
N LYS A 38 13.04 0.19 14.51
CA LYS A 38 12.19 -0.89 14.99
C LYS A 38 12.71 -2.29 14.60
N SER A 39 13.02 -2.54 13.32
CA SER A 39 13.55 -3.85 12.89
C SER A 39 14.93 -4.11 13.46
N LEU A 40 15.80 -3.09 13.55
CA LEU A 40 17.14 -3.26 14.11
C LEU A 40 17.13 -3.55 15.62
N ILE A 41 16.30 -2.83 16.38
CA ILE A 41 16.12 -3.04 17.82
C ILE A 41 15.49 -4.42 18.06
N MET A 42 14.46 -4.79 17.29
CA MET A 42 13.83 -6.10 17.39
C MET A 42 14.79 -7.24 17.03
N TYR A 43 15.65 -7.06 16.03
CA TYR A 43 16.68 -8.02 15.68
C TYR A 43 17.65 -8.23 16.83
N HIS A 44 18.21 -7.15 17.39
CA HIS A 44 19.17 -7.28 18.51
C HIS A 44 18.51 -7.88 19.77
N LEU A 45 17.25 -7.53 20.04
CA LEU A 45 16.51 -8.07 21.17
C LEU A 45 16.17 -9.57 20.98
N LYS A 46 15.72 -9.97 19.78
CA LYS A 46 15.46 -11.38 19.45
C LYS A 46 16.76 -12.20 19.42
N ASN A 47 17.84 -11.63 18.88
CA ASN A 47 19.15 -12.26 18.84
C ASN A 47 19.71 -12.50 20.25
N PHE A 48 19.47 -11.58 21.18
CA PHE A 48 19.93 -11.72 22.56
C PHE A 48 19.11 -12.73 23.38
N PHE A 49 17.78 -12.79 23.18
CA PHE A 49 16.89 -13.61 24.03
C PHE A 49 16.39 -14.92 23.42
N LEU A 50 16.16 -14.98 22.11
CA LEU A 50 15.43 -16.08 21.45
C LEU A 50 16.26 -16.89 20.45
N VAL A 51 17.35 -16.35 19.89
CA VAL A 51 18.14 -17.07 18.89
C VAL A 51 18.99 -18.15 19.56
N LYS A 52 18.60 -19.42 19.36
CA LYS A 52 19.38 -20.59 19.77
C LYS A 52 19.81 -21.46 18.58
N THR A 53 19.07 -21.37 17.47
CA THR A 53 19.27 -22.16 16.24
C THR A 53 19.48 -21.24 15.04
N GLU A 54 20.22 -21.70 14.01
CA GLU A 54 20.39 -20.94 12.75
C GLU A 54 19.04 -20.58 12.08
N LYS A 55 18.01 -21.43 12.21
CA LYS A 55 16.65 -21.12 11.72
C LYS A 55 16.00 -19.94 12.47
N ASP A 56 16.21 -19.84 13.78
CA ASP A 56 15.67 -18.74 14.59
C ASP A 56 16.31 -17.40 14.20
N ARG A 57 17.57 -17.46 13.74
CA ARG A 57 18.30 -16.30 13.23
C ARG A 57 17.77 -15.84 11.87
N GLU A 58 17.44 -16.77 10.98
CA GLU A 58 16.79 -16.45 9.70
C GLU A 58 15.42 -15.77 9.92
N GLU A 59 14.60 -16.29 10.84
CA GLU A 59 13.29 -15.70 11.18
C GLU A 59 13.40 -14.34 11.88
N ALA A 60 14.46 -14.11 12.65
CA ALA A 60 14.72 -12.81 13.27
C ALA A 60 15.23 -11.76 12.28
N MET A 61 15.83 -12.19 11.16
CA MET A 61 16.42 -11.33 10.14
C MET A 61 15.42 -10.89 9.07
N ASP A 62 14.19 -11.43 9.07
CA ASP A 62 13.12 -11.03 8.17
C ASP A 62 12.65 -9.59 8.49
N PRO A 63 12.88 -8.61 7.60
CA PRO A 63 12.50 -7.22 7.84
C PRO A 63 11.01 -6.96 7.59
N GLY A 64 10.29 -7.92 6.99
CA GLY A 64 8.88 -7.80 6.60
C GLY A 64 8.67 -7.09 5.26
N SER A 65 7.40 -6.89 4.89
CA SER A 65 6.98 -6.18 3.68
C SER A 65 6.96 -4.65 3.85
N LEU A 66 6.95 -3.96 2.72
CA LEU A 66 6.75 -2.51 2.67
C LEU A 66 5.36 -2.20 3.19
N GLY A 67 5.25 -1.53 4.33
CA GLY A 67 3.99 -1.23 5.03
C GLY A 67 3.07 -0.30 4.23
N PHE A 68 2.48 -0.81 3.15
CA PHE A 68 1.63 -0.05 2.24
C PHE A 68 0.44 0.57 2.98
N ASN A 69 -0.13 -0.20 3.91
CA ASN A 69 -1.25 0.21 4.76
C ASN A 69 -0.99 1.47 5.64
N THR A 70 0.25 1.75 6.01
CA THR A 70 0.64 2.90 6.86
C THR A 70 1.37 3.98 6.08
N GLY A 71 2.21 3.59 5.12
CA GLY A 71 2.99 4.50 4.30
C GLY A 71 2.14 5.24 3.27
N GLU A 72 1.22 4.54 2.59
CA GLU A 72 0.42 5.14 1.51
C GLU A 72 -0.48 6.30 2.01
N PRO A 73 -1.26 6.16 3.10
CA PRO A 73 -2.09 7.25 3.60
C PRO A 73 -1.26 8.45 4.10
N ARG A 74 -0.05 8.19 4.60
CA ARG A 74 0.85 9.24 5.11
C ARG A 74 1.42 10.09 3.98
N ILE A 75 1.88 9.45 2.90
CA ILE A 75 2.37 10.13 1.71
C ILE A 75 1.25 10.97 1.08
N GLN A 76 0.03 10.42 1.02
CA GLN A 76 -1.14 11.16 0.52
C GLN A 76 -1.50 12.36 1.40
N PHE A 77 -1.36 12.27 2.72
CA PHE A 77 -1.54 13.41 3.62
C PHE A 77 -0.52 14.53 3.35
N TYR A 78 0.77 14.20 3.16
CA TYR A 78 1.77 15.20 2.79
C TYR A 78 1.51 15.81 1.41
N PHE A 79 1.00 15.02 0.47
CA PHE A 79 0.61 15.50 -0.85
C PHE A 79 -0.56 16.48 -0.79
N LEU A 80 -1.60 16.15 -0.01
CA LEU A 80 -2.73 17.05 0.28
C LEU A 80 -2.26 18.34 0.95
N LEU A 81 -1.39 18.24 1.96
CA LEU A 81 -0.79 19.40 2.61
C LEU A 81 -0.02 20.27 1.60
N GLY A 82 0.77 19.64 0.71
CA GLY A 82 1.48 20.33 -0.36
C GLY A 82 0.54 21.09 -1.29
N LEU A 83 -0.54 20.47 -1.76
CA LEU A 83 -1.51 21.09 -2.66
C LEU A 83 -2.27 22.26 -2.00
N VAL A 84 -2.67 22.11 -0.74
CA VAL A 84 -3.38 23.16 0.00
C VAL A 84 -2.46 24.35 0.24
N TYR A 85 -1.26 24.10 0.76
CA TYR A 85 -0.34 25.17 1.14
C TYR A 85 0.44 25.76 -0.04
N ALA A 86 0.46 25.12 -1.21
CA ALA A 86 1.06 25.68 -2.42
C ALA A 86 0.49 27.06 -2.78
N THR A 87 -0.83 27.25 -2.58
CA THR A 87 -1.52 28.50 -2.89
C THR A 87 -1.51 29.51 -1.73
N VAL A 88 -1.46 29.04 -0.49
CA VAL A 88 -1.54 29.89 0.71
C VAL A 88 -0.15 30.40 1.13
N THR A 89 0.84 29.52 1.22
CA THR A 89 2.20 29.83 1.68
C THR A 89 3.24 29.06 0.85
N PRO A 90 3.71 29.62 -0.28
CA PRO A 90 4.61 28.92 -1.19
C PRO A 90 5.99 28.62 -0.59
N ILE A 91 6.36 29.28 0.52
CA ILE A 91 7.61 29.03 1.26
C ILE A 91 7.70 27.59 1.78
N ILE A 92 6.57 26.92 2.02
CA ILE A 92 6.54 25.52 2.49
C ILE A 92 6.89 24.53 1.35
N LEU A 93 6.60 24.89 0.10
CA LEU A 93 6.79 24.03 -1.08
C LEU A 93 8.22 23.47 -1.23
N PRO A 94 9.32 24.26 -1.14
CA PRO A 94 10.68 23.71 -1.25
C PRO A 94 11.00 22.69 -0.16
N PHE A 95 10.44 22.81 1.05
CA PHE A 95 10.62 21.83 2.12
C PHE A 95 9.91 20.51 1.80
N ILE A 96 8.70 20.57 1.24
CA ILE A 96 7.95 19.39 0.83
C ILE A 96 8.64 18.68 -0.34
N ILE A 97 9.12 19.43 -1.34
CA ILE A 97 9.88 18.86 -2.45
C ILE A 97 11.18 18.21 -1.97
N SER A 98 11.92 18.89 -1.07
CA SER A 98 13.12 18.32 -0.45
C SER A 98 12.82 17.03 0.33
N PHE A 99 11.71 17.01 1.08
CA PHE A 99 11.24 15.81 1.78
C PHE A 99 10.95 14.67 0.80
N PHE A 100 10.21 14.90 -0.28
CA PHE A 100 9.93 13.86 -1.27
C PHE A 100 11.19 13.38 -2.00
N GLY A 101 12.15 14.27 -2.28
CA GLY A 101 13.43 13.91 -2.88
C GLY A 101 14.25 12.97 -1.99
N LEU A 102 14.37 13.29 -0.69
CA LEU A 102 15.05 12.41 0.27
C LEU A 102 14.28 11.11 0.49
N ALA A 103 12.95 11.17 0.60
CA ALA A 103 12.11 10.00 0.74
C ALA A 103 12.27 9.05 -0.45
N TYR A 104 12.32 9.57 -1.69
CA TYR A 104 12.55 8.78 -2.89
C TYR A 104 13.88 8.01 -2.82
N VAL A 105 14.98 8.68 -2.48
CA VAL A 105 16.30 8.03 -2.37
C VAL A 105 16.29 6.94 -1.30
N VAL A 106 15.70 7.23 -0.14
CA VAL A 106 15.59 6.25 0.96
C VAL A 106 14.72 5.06 0.57
N PHE A 107 13.54 5.29 0.02
CA PHE A 107 12.63 4.21 -0.38
C PHE A 107 13.21 3.36 -1.49
N CYS A 108 13.87 3.95 -2.49
CA CYS A 108 14.58 3.19 -3.52
C CYS A 108 15.69 2.31 -2.90
N HIS A 109 16.46 2.86 -1.95
CA HIS A 109 17.49 2.08 -1.27
C HIS A 109 16.89 0.92 -0.45
N GLN A 110 15.78 1.17 0.26
CA GLN A 110 15.13 0.17 1.09
C GLN A 110 14.45 -0.93 0.26
N ILE A 111 13.83 -0.59 -0.88
CA ILE A 111 13.20 -1.56 -1.78
C ILE A 111 14.22 -2.54 -2.36
N ILE A 112 15.42 -2.08 -2.70
CA ILE A 112 16.46 -2.92 -3.29
C ILE A 112 17.16 -3.79 -2.25
N ASN A 113 17.47 -3.23 -1.07
CA ASN A 113 18.39 -3.89 -0.11
C ASN A 113 17.69 -4.64 1.02
N VAL A 114 16.44 -4.31 1.32
CA VAL A 114 15.81 -4.74 2.58
C VAL A 114 14.50 -5.45 2.32
N TYR A 115 13.53 -4.77 1.71
CA TYR A 115 12.16 -5.25 1.74
C TYR A 115 11.94 -6.44 0.82
N ASN A 116 11.33 -7.49 1.37
CA ASN A 116 10.82 -8.60 0.58
C ASN A 116 9.32 -8.39 0.36
N GLN A 117 8.91 -8.33 -0.90
CA GLN A 117 7.51 -8.14 -1.26
C GLN A 117 6.72 -9.43 -1.01
N GLU A 118 5.69 -9.38 -0.17
CA GLU A 118 4.85 -10.54 0.15
C GLU A 118 3.90 -10.94 -0.99
N TYR A 119 3.53 -9.99 -1.86
CA TYR A 119 2.62 -10.20 -2.98
C TYR A 119 2.94 -9.28 -4.16
N GLU A 120 2.80 -9.80 -5.38
CA GLU A 120 2.92 -9.02 -6.61
C GLU A 120 1.52 -8.61 -7.09
N SER A 121 1.22 -7.30 -7.05
CA SER A 121 -0.08 -6.76 -7.44
C SER A 121 -0.04 -5.97 -8.76
N ALA A 122 1.08 -5.98 -9.49
CA ALA A 122 1.26 -5.29 -10.78
C ALA A 122 0.72 -3.83 -10.81
N ALA A 123 0.93 -3.08 -9.71
CA ALA A 123 0.44 -1.70 -9.54
C ALA A 123 -1.08 -1.50 -9.60
N ALA A 124 -1.89 -2.54 -9.35
CA ALA A 124 -3.36 -2.45 -9.30
C ALA A 124 -3.93 -1.46 -8.27
N PHE A 125 -3.10 -0.89 -7.39
CA PHE A 125 -3.50 0.18 -6.46
C PHE A 125 -3.46 1.59 -7.09
N TRP A 126 -2.96 1.74 -8.32
CA TRP A 126 -2.82 3.04 -8.98
C TRP A 126 -4.14 3.82 -9.15
N PRO A 127 -5.26 3.20 -9.58
CA PRO A 127 -6.54 3.90 -9.67
C PRO A 127 -7.00 4.46 -8.31
N ASP A 128 -6.79 3.71 -7.22
CA ASP A 128 -7.14 4.17 -5.87
C ASP A 128 -6.31 5.40 -5.46
N VAL A 129 -5.01 5.39 -5.78
CA VAL A 129 -4.11 6.51 -5.46
C VAL A 129 -4.46 7.74 -6.30
N HIS A 130 -4.77 7.52 -7.58
CA HIS A 130 -5.17 8.57 -8.52
C HIS A 130 -6.43 9.29 -8.05
N GLY A 131 -7.52 8.56 -7.78
CA GLY A 131 -8.77 9.15 -7.29
C GLY A 131 -8.59 9.92 -5.97
N ARG A 132 -7.72 9.42 -5.07
CA ARG A 132 -7.39 10.15 -3.83
C ARG A 132 -6.60 11.43 -4.10
N VAL A 133 -5.67 11.43 -5.04
CA VAL A 133 -4.94 12.64 -5.46
C VAL A 133 -5.91 13.67 -6.05
N ILE A 134 -6.85 13.26 -6.89
CA ILE A 134 -7.88 14.17 -7.42
C ILE A 134 -8.78 14.69 -6.30
N SER A 135 -9.20 13.84 -5.37
CA SER A 135 -9.98 14.30 -4.20
C SER A 135 -9.23 15.35 -3.37
N ALA A 136 -7.91 15.19 -3.19
CA ALA A 136 -7.07 16.18 -2.51
C ALA A 136 -6.99 17.50 -3.28
N LEU A 137 -6.97 17.43 -4.61
CA LEU A 137 -6.99 18.59 -5.49
C LEU A 137 -8.32 19.35 -5.38
N VAL A 138 -9.44 18.63 -5.41
CA VAL A 138 -10.80 19.18 -5.17
C VAL A 138 -10.89 19.87 -3.80
N ILE A 139 -10.38 19.22 -2.74
CA ILE A 139 -10.33 19.81 -1.39
C ILE A 139 -9.51 21.10 -1.38
N SER A 140 -8.35 21.14 -2.05
CA SER A 140 -7.51 22.33 -2.15
C SER A 140 -8.25 23.49 -2.85
N GLN A 141 -8.97 23.21 -3.93
CA GLN A 141 -9.75 24.22 -4.66
C GLN A 141 -10.92 24.77 -3.81
N VAL A 142 -11.63 23.91 -3.08
CA VAL A 142 -12.71 24.33 -2.17
C VAL A 142 -12.17 25.20 -1.03
N LEU A 143 -11.04 24.81 -0.42
CA LEU A 143 -10.37 25.61 0.60
C LEU A 143 -9.90 26.97 0.06
N LEU A 144 -9.35 27.00 -1.16
CA LEU A 144 -8.96 28.23 -1.84
C LEU A 144 -10.16 29.14 -2.10
N MET A 145 -11.30 28.57 -2.52
CA MET A 145 -12.55 29.30 -2.68
C MET A 145 -13.03 29.90 -1.35
N GLY A 146 -12.94 29.14 -0.26
CA GLY A 146 -13.20 29.62 1.10
C GLY A 146 -12.29 30.78 1.50
N LEU A 147 -10.99 30.69 1.21
CA LEU A 147 -10.02 31.75 1.50
C LEU A 147 -10.28 33.02 0.67
N MET A 148 -10.57 32.88 -0.63
CA MET A 148 -10.83 34.02 -1.52
C MET A 148 -12.16 34.72 -1.20
N SER A 149 -13.15 33.98 -0.66
CA SER A 149 -14.41 34.53 -0.15
C SER A 149 -14.17 35.58 0.96
N THR A 150 -13.20 35.33 1.85
CA THR A 150 -12.86 36.28 2.92
C THR A 150 -12.19 37.57 2.42
N LYS A 151 -11.52 37.52 1.26
CA LYS A 151 -10.76 38.65 0.68
C LYS A 151 -11.59 39.57 -0.22
N LYS A 152 -12.93 39.41 -0.27
CA LYS A 152 -13.85 40.16 -1.14
C LYS A 152 -13.45 40.14 -2.64
N ALA A 153 -12.77 39.10 -3.08
CA ALA A 153 -12.33 38.94 -4.47
C ALA A 153 -13.44 38.30 -5.31
N ALA A 154 -14.54 39.02 -5.55
CA ALA A 154 -15.72 38.50 -6.25
C ALA A 154 -15.46 38.11 -7.72
N GLN A 155 -14.45 38.70 -8.35
CA GLN A 155 -14.10 38.43 -9.76
C GLN A 155 -13.44 37.05 -9.95
N SER A 156 -12.81 36.48 -8.93
CA SER A 156 -12.14 35.18 -9.01
C SER A 156 -13.06 33.98 -8.80
N THR A 157 -14.25 34.19 -8.21
CA THR A 157 -15.21 33.13 -7.90
C THR A 157 -15.68 32.31 -9.12
N PRO A 158 -16.07 32.92 -10.27
CA PRO A 158 -16.50 32.13 -11.42
C PRO A 158 -15.36 31.28 -12.02
N PHE A 159 -14.12 31.77 -12.00
CA PHE A 159 -12.97 31.03 -12.50
C PHE A 159 -12.66 29.80 -11.62
N LEU A 160 -12.75 29.95 -10.30
CA LEU A 160 -12.55 28.82 -9.37
C LEU A 160 -13.65 27.76 -9.49
N ILE A 161 -14.89 28.17 -9.75
CA ILE A 161 -16.01 27.22 -9.98
C ILE A 161 -15.78 26.44 -11.29
N ALA A 162 -15.37 27.12 -12.37
CA ALA A 162 -15.07 26.45 -13.63
C ALA A 162 -13.93 25.42 -13.47
N LEU A 163 -12.90 25.77 -12.70
CA LEU A 163 -11.77 24.90 -12.42
C LEU A 163 -12.17 23.67 -11.58
N LEU A 164 -13.11 23.83 -10.64
CA LEU A 164 -13.68 22.72 -9.86
C LEU A 164 -14.47 21.74 -10.75
N ILE A 165 -15.34 22.28 -11.62
CA ILE A 165 -16.13 21.47 -12.55
C ILE A 165 -15.22 20.68 -13.48
N LEU A 166 -14.19 21.33 -14.04
CA LEU A 166 -13.22 20.68 -14.91
C LEU A 166 -12.50 19.51 -14.22
N THR A 167 -12.19 19.67 -12.93
CA THR A 167 -11.49 18.63 -12.15
C THR A 167 -12.37 17.41 -11.90
N ILE A 168 -13.66 17.64 -11.61
CA ILE A 168 -14.63 16.55 -11.40
C ILE A 168 -14.92 15.83 -12.72
N TRP A 169 -15.07 16.59 -13.81
CA TRP A 169 -15.22 16.05 -15.15
C TRP A 169 -14.05 15.12 -15.49
N PHE A 170 -12.82 15.64 -15.43
CA PHE A 170 -11.61 14.85 -15.65
C PHE A 170 -11.54 13.53 -14.85
N ASN A 171 -11.92 13.56 -13.56
CA ASN A 171 -11.97 12.33 -12.75
C ASN A 171 -12.98 11.30 -13.26
N SER A 172 -14.11 11.77 -13.79
CA SER A 172 -15.20 10.92 -14.26
C SER A 172 -14.81 10.23 -15.56
N GLU A 173 -14.25 10.98 -16.52
CA GLU A 173 -13.67 10.39 -17.74
C GLU A 173 -12.55 9.39 -17.45
N ASP A 174 -11.62 9.71 -16.55
CA ASP A 174 -10.51 8.80 -16.21
C ASP A 174 -10.99 7.52 -15.52
N GLU A 175 -12.03 7.60 -14.69
CA GLU A 175 -12.65 6.42 -14.06
C GLU A 175 -13.34 5.53 -15.10
N GLU A 176 -14.10 6.12 -16.03
CA GLU A 176 -14.75 5.39 -17.13
C GLU A 176 -13.73 4.72 -18.06
N ASP A 177 -12.69 5.45 -18.47
CA ASP A 177 -11.60 4.91 -19.30
C ASP A 177 -10.82 3.81 -18.57
N GLY A 178 -10.66 3.93 -17.26
CA GLY A 178 -10.01 2.92 -16.42
C GLY A 178 -10.75 1.59 -16.40
N GLU A 179 -12.06 1.61 -16.16
CA GLU A 179 -12.92 0.42 -16.14
C GLU A 179 -12.94 -0.28 -17.51
N ILE A 180 -13.09 0.48 -18.60
CA ILE A 180 -13.09 -0.07 -19.97
C ILE A 180 -11.77 -0.79 -20.29
N ASN A 181 -10.64 -0.22 -19.84
CA ASN A 181 -9.34 -0.82 -20.09
C ASN A 181 -9.13 -2.10 -19.26
N ASP A 182 -9.51 -2.12 -17.99
CA ASP A 182 -9.34 -3.30 -17.12
C ASP A 182 -10.15 -4.49 -17.66
N ASP A 183 -11.42 -4.25 -18.03
CA ASP A 183 -12.28 -5.23 -18.70
C ASP A 183 -11.63 -5.76 -19.98
N ARG A 184 -11.00 -4.87 -20.77
CA ARG A 184 -10.29 -5.27 -21.98
C ARG A 184 -9.08 -6.15 -21.69
N TRP A 185 -8.26 -5.83 -20.69
CA TRP A 185 -7.09 -6.63 -20.31
C TRP A 185 -7.48 -8.01 -19.78
N GLU A 186 -8.56 -8.12 -19.00
CA GLU A 186 -9.11 -9.41 -18.58
C GLU A 186 -9.54 -10.24 -19.80
N ASN A 187 -10.26 -9.63 -20.73
CA ASN A 187 -10.73 -10.32 -21.94
C ASN A 187 -9.58 -10.70 -22.90
N GLU A 188 -8.53 -9.88 -23.03
CA GLU A 188 -7.39 -10.14 -23.93
C GLU A 188 -6.41 -11.17 -23.34
N SER A 189 -6.22 -11.18 -22.01
CA SER A 189 -5.36 -12.16 -21.32
C SER A 189 -5.94 -13.57 -21.27
N VAL A 190 -7.26 -13.72 -21.42
CA VAL A 190 -7.95 -15.02 -21.43
C VAL A 190 -7.80 -15.79 -22.76
N ILE A 191 -7.40 -15.15 -23.87
CA ILE A 191 -7.54 -15.74 -25.23
C ILE A 191 -6.20 -16.11 -25.91
N VAL A 192 -5.08 -16.22 -25.19
CA VAL A 192 -3.84 -16.76 -25.78
C VAL A 192 -3.42 -18.06 -25.09
N PRO A 193 -3.55 -19.22 -25.77
CA PRO A 193 -2.92 -20.45 -25.30
C PRO A 193 -1.41 -20.24 -25.24
N THR A 194 -0.86 -20.00 -24.04
CA THR A 194 0.59 -19.86 -23.87
C THR A 194 1.25 -21.19 -24.17
N LYS A 195 1.90 -21.31 -25.33
CA LYS A 195 2.70 -22.48 -25.73
C LYS A 195 4.03 -22.59 -24.97
N ARG A 196 4.10 -22.08 -23.73
CA ARG A 196 5.28 -22.15 -22.88
C ARG A 196 5.10 -23.28 -21.88
N GLN A 197 5.41 -24.50 -22.32
CA GLN A 197 5.55 -25.63 -21.43
C GLN A 197 6.81 -25.39 -20.58
N SER A 198 6.61 -24.80 -19.39
CA SER A 198 7.67 -24.67 -18.40
C SER A 198 8.20 -26.07 -18.10
N ARG A 199 9.48 -26.31 -18.42
CA ARG A 199 10.20 -27.51 -18.01
C ARG A 199 10.30 -27.49 -16.49
N ARG A 200 9.30 -28.07 -15.84
CA ARG A 200 9.13 -28.14 -14.38
C ARG A 200 10.03 -29.23 -13.80
N ASN A 201 11.34 -29.00 -13.74
CA ASN A 201 12.27 -29.90 -13.04
C ASN A 201 13.21 -29.13 -12.08
N THR A 202 12.65 -28.27 -11.22
CA THR A 202 13.31 -27.92 -9.95
C THR A 202 12.23 -27.66 -8.89
N PRO A 203 12.03 -28.55 -7.90
CA PRO A 203 11.21 -28.21 -6.75
C PRO A 203 12.06 -27.40 -5.77
N ALA A 204 11.85 -26.09 -5.72
CA ALA A 204 12.17 -25.32 -4.52
C ALA A 204 11.00 -25.51 -3.52
N PRO A 205 11.25 -25.85 -2.25
CA PRO A 205 10.18 -26.07 -1.28
C PRO A 205 9.46 -24.77 -0.98
N SER A 206 8.15 -24.71 -1.26
CA SER A 206 7.30 -23.60 -0.86
C SER A 206 6.88 -23.76 0.60
N LYS A 207 7.13 -22.75 1.44
CA LYS A 207 6.81 -22.71 2.88
C LYS A 207 5.29 -22.61 3.21
N ILE A 208 4.39 -22.91 2.27
CA ILE A 208 2.93 -22.61 2.42
C ILE A 208 2.08 -23.89 2.64
N SER A 209 2.65 -25.08 2.63
CA SER A 209 1.92 -26.34 2.88
C SER A 209 1.89 -26.71 4.37
N GLY A 210 1.46 -25.78 5.22
CA GLY A 210 1.31 -26.03 6.67
C GLY A 210 0.04 -25.46 7.32
N ALA A 211 -0.74 -24.62 6.63
CA ALA A 211 -1.84 -23.88 7.26
C ALA A 211 -3.25 -24.46 7.03
N SER A 212 -3.40 -25.54 6.27
CA SER A 212 -4.73 -26.06 5.88
C SER A 212 -4.90 -27.57 6.05
N SER A 213 -4.19 -28.20 7.00
CA SER A 213 -4.52 -29.57 7.41
C SER A 213 -5.20 -29.53 8.79
N PRO A 214 -6.43 -30.06 8.94
CA PRO A 214 -7.04 -30.27 10.24
C PRO A 214 -6.19 -31.25 11.06
N PRO A 215 -6.12 -31.12 12.39
CA PRO A 215 -5.37 -32.06 13.22
C PRO A 215 -6.08 -33.42 13.21
N SER A 216 -5.50 -34.41 12.53
CA SER A 216 -5.97 -35.79 12.59
C SER A 216 -5.68 -36.38 13.98
N LEU A 217 -6.73 -36.86 14.63
CA LEU A 217 -6.72 -37.58 15.91
C LEU A 217 -5.81 -38.82 15.86
N PRO A 218 -5.19 -39.24 16.99
CA PRO A 218 -4.29 -40.38 17.02
C PRO A 218 -5.03 -41.71 16.89
N GLU A 219 -4.55 -42.53 15.96
CA GLU A 219 -5.07 -43.85 15.59
C GLU A 219 -4.84 -44.88 16.70
N ALA A 220 -5.92 -45.56 17.11
CA ALA A 220 -5.93 -46.57 18.14
C ALA A 220 -5.18 -47.83 17.68
N VAL A 221 -4.27 -48.31 18.52
CA VAL A 221 -3.56 -49.60 18.40
C VAL A 221 -4.58 -50.74 18.40
N GLN A 222 -4.62 -51.53 17.34
CA GLN A 222 -5.38 -52.78 17.27
C GLN A 222 -4.40 -53.96 17.26
N GLU A 223 -4.16 -54.55 18.43
CA GLU A 223 -3.48 -55.84 18.56
C GLU A 223 -4.41 -56.98 18.08
N LEU A 224 -3.86 -57.93 17.33
CA LEU A 224 -4.44 -59.26 17.12
C LEU A 224 -3.34 -60.31 17.35
N PRO A 225 -3.64 -61.43 18.04
CA PRO A 225 -2.64 -62.39 18.49
C PRO A 225 -2.31 -63.41 17.39
N GLN A 226 -1.07 -63.89 17.38
CA GLN A 226 -0.68 -65.08 16.62
C GLN A 226 -0.67 -66.31 17.54
N PRO A 227 -0.96 -67.51 17.00
CA PRO A 227 -1.11 -68.75 17.77
C PRO A 227 0.19 -69.29 18.37
#